data_AF-A0AAN4ZAK4-F1
#
_entry.id   AF-A0AAN4ZAK4-F1
#
_cell.length_a   1.000
_cell.length_b   1.000
_cell.length_c   1.000
_cell.angle_alpha   90.00
_cell.angle_beta   90.00
_cell.angle_gamma   90.00
#
_symmetry.space_group_name_H-M   'P 1'
#
loop_
_entity.id
_entity.type
_entity.pdbx_description
1 polymer ?
#
loop_
_entity_poly.entity_id
_entity_poly.type
_entity_poly.pdbx_seq_one_letter_code
_entity_poly.pdbx_strand_id
1 'polypeptide(L)'
;LSFLDVADFIVDAHLGGGVLLNALLFYVVRRFSRSSVGTYKNLLATFAAYDVFLSLLHLALQPAAVITGTTFGVVTDTKYEDRKLTSIYCACFTVPFALMNIHFIYRFWSVRSPHLIALFSSPKFVALISMWPIAEFVVWYLLCFYALTGDVDEVGTRILRDEYARRYGKVLNDGWIVMNYWEHGFSPRLFSAMLAFDVIIFASFTGAISLGILTFYHIRKSEKISTQAHALQRTLFIAVCAQTFVPLVFVYVPYYCVINFAFFNIPFTFVDDAWMRMTACFPAWDAVIIIMLIRDYRDGLLSMFRKKKAVSMKETTWRTVSTVV
;
A
#
# COMPACT_ATOMS: atom_id res chain seq x y z
N LEU A 1 14.15 -19.86 -21.23
CA LEU A 1 13.70 -18.84 -20.26
C LEU A 1 14.89 -18.52 -19.39
N SER A 2 15.41 -17.30 -19.53
CA SER A 2 16.39 -16.76 -18.61
C SER A 2 15.73 -16.54 -17.23
N PHE A 3 16.52 -16.41 -16.16
CA PHE A 3 15.98 -16.08 -14.83
C PHE A 3 15.22 -14.74 -14.82
N LEU A 4 15.65 -13.78 -15.64
CA LEU A 4 15.00 -12.48 -15.80
C LEU A 4 13.64 -12.61 -16.48
N ASP A 5 13.53 -13.42 -17.54
CA ASP A 5 12.24 -13.66 -18.22
C ASP A 5 11.18 -14.23 -17.27
N VAL A 6 11.60 -15.11 -16.35
CA VAL A 6 10.72 -15.68 -15.33
C VAL A 6 10.33 -14.61 -14.30
N ALA A 7 11.27 -13.77 -13.89
CA ALA A 7 11.00 -12.69 -12.94
C ALA A 7 10.04 -11.65 -13.52
N ASP A 8 10.22 -11.26 -14.78
CA ASP A 8 9.35 -10.30 -15.47
C ASP A 8 7.95 -10.86 -15.68
N PHE A 9 7.84 -12.14 -16.07
CA PHE A 9 6.54 -12.82 -16.12
C PHE A 9 5.84 -12.85 -14.76
N ILE A 10 6.58 -13.06 -13.67
CA ILE A 10 6.03 -13.03 -12.32
C ILE A 10 5.51 -11.62 -12.00
N VAL A 11 6.25 -10.56 -12.34
CA VAL A 11 5.84 -9.17 -12.13
C VAL A 11 4.56 -8.87 -12.90
N ASP A 12 4.51 -9.18 -14.20
CA ASP A 12 3.32 -8.95 -15.03
C ASP A 12 2.09 -9.71 -14.51
N ALA A 13 2.29 -10.98 -14.10
CA ALA A 13 1.25 -11.77 -13.48
C ALA A 13 0.76 -11.16 -12.16
N HIS A 14 1.65 -10.60 -11.35
CA HIS A 14 1.29 -9.92 -10.10
C HIS A 14 0.62 -8.56 -10.34
N LEU A 15 0.99 -7.80 -11.36
CA LEU A 15 0.33 -6.55 -11.72
C LEU A 15 -1.09 -6.80 -12.24
N GLY A 16 -1.23 -7.75 -13.16
CA GLY A 16 -2.54 -8.21 -13.64
C GLY A 16 -3.38 -8.79 -12.50
N GLY A 17 -2.76 -9.60 -11.64
CA GLY A 17 -3.36 -10.10 -10.40
C GLY A 17 -3.78 -8.98 -9.46
N GLY A 18 -2.96 -7.94 -9.29
CA GLY A 18 -3.21 -6.77 -8.46
C GLY A 18 -4.48 -6.03 -8.89
N VAL A 19 -4.63 -5.80 -10.19
CA VAL A 19 -5.84 -5.19 -10.76
C VAL A 19 -7.06 -6.09 -10.53
N LEU A 20 -6.99 -7.37 -10.88
CA LEU A 20 -8.11 -8.30 -10.80
C LEU A 20 -8.55 -8.57 -9.35
N LEU A 21 -7.60 -8.82 -8.45
CA LEU A 21 -7.84 -9.14 -7.04
C LEU A 21 -8.37 -7.92 -6.28
N ASN A 22 -7.89 -6.72 -6.57
CA ASN A 22 -8.42 -5.51 -5.95
C ASN A 22 -9.79 -5.11 -6.51
N ALA A 23 -10.04 -5.28 -7.82
CA ALA A 23 -11.38 -5.12 -8.37
C ALA A 23 -12.36 -6.13 -7.75
N LEU A 24 -11.93 -7.38 -7.56
CA LEU A 24 -12.69 -8.38 -6.85
C LEU A 24 -12.92 -7.96 -5.40
N LEU A 25 -11.89 -7.56 -4.65
CA LEU A 25 -12.00 -7.09 -3.27
C LEU A 25 -13.01 -5.94 -3.17
N PHE A 26 -12.92 -4.95 -4.06
CA PHE A 26 -13.87 -3.85 -4.13
C PHE A 26 -15.30 -4.37 -4.29
N TYR A 27 -15.54 -5.29 -5.22
CA TYR A 27 -16.84 -5.93 -5.40
C TYR A 27 -17.31 -6.65 -4.12
N VAL A 28 -16.44 -7.48 -3.51
CA VAL A 28 -16.79 -8.29 -2.32
C VAL A 28 -17.11 -7.38 -1.13
N VAL A 29 -16.34 -6.30 -0.93
CA VAL A 29 -16.56 -5.29 0.10
C VAL A 29 -17.92 -4.64 -0.09
N ARG A 30 -18.29 -4.27 -1.32
CA ARG A 30 -19.58 -3.62 -1.61
C ARG A 30 -20.76 -4.58 -1.45
N ARG A 31 -20.57 -5.86 -1.81
CA ARG A 31 -21.64 -6.86 -1.86
C ARG A 31 -21.90 -7.55 -0.52
N PHE A 32 -20.87 -7.89 0.24
CA PHE A 32 -20.95 -8.81 1.38
C PHE A 32 -20.63 -8.16 2.74
N SER A 33 -20.20 -6.89 2.79
CA SER A 33 -20.01 -6.20 4.07
C SER A 33 -21.33 -6.07 4.85
N ARG A 34 -21.35 -6.58 6.09
CA ARG A 34 -22.46 -6.39 7.03
C ARG A 34 -22.61 -4.92 7.43
N SER A 35 -23.81 -4.54 7.85
CA SER A 35 -24.07 -3.22 8.43
C SER A 35 -23.21 -2.93 9.67
N SER A 36 -22.88 -3.95 10.46
CA SER A 36 -22.01 -3.87 11.65
C SER A 36 -20.56 -3.47 11.34
N VAL A 37 -20.11 -3.57 10.08
CA VAL A 37 -18.79 -3.09 9.66
C VAL A 37 -18.77 -1.56 9.55
N GLY A 38 -19.94 -0.94 9.34
CA GLY A 38 -20.09 0.52 9.30
C GLY A 38 -19.32 1.18 8.16
N THR A 39 -18.74 2.36 8.45
CA THR A 39 -17.95 3.16 7.50
C THR A 39 -16.60 2.56 7.15
N TYR A 40 -16.13 1.56 7.89
CA TYR A 40 -14.84 0.90 7.63
C TYR A 40 -14.77 0.26 6.25
N LYS A 41 -15.90 -0.25 5.74
CA LYS A 41 -15.98 -0.81 4.38
C LYS A 41 -15.59 0.21 3.31
N ASN A 42 -15.82 1.51 3.55
CA ASN A 42 -15.43 2.56 2.61
C ASN A 42 -13.91 2.70 2.61
N LEU A 43 -13.25 2.60 3.77
CA LEU A 43 -11.79 2.63 3.87
C LEU A 43 -11.13 1.43 3.19
N LEU A 44 -11.74 0.24 3.29
CA LEU A 44 -11.29 -0.95 2.54
C LEU A 44 -11.49 -0.79 1.03
N ALA A 45 -12.63 -0.23 0.61
CA ALA A 45 -12.89 0.06 -0.80
C ALA A 45 -11.93 1.11 -1.37
N THR A 46 -11.53 2.11 -0.57
CA THR A 46 -10.53 3.11 -0.95
C THR A 46 -9.16 2.47 -1.19
N PHE A 47 -8.70 1.57 -0.30
CA PHE A 47 -7.45 0.82 -0.51
C PHE A 47 -7.51 0.01 -1.80
N ALA A 48 -8.56 -0.79 -1.98
CA ALA A 48 -8.72 -1.59 -3.18
C ALA A 48 -8.70 -0.74 -4.47
N ALA A 49 -9.40 0.39 -4.46
CA ALA A 49 -9.38 1.30 -5.61
C ALA A 49 -8.00 1.92 -5.87
N TYR A 50 -7.28 2.28 -4.81
CA TYR A 50 -5.94 2.87 -4.92
C TYR A 50 -4.89 1.83 -5.37
N ASP A 51 -5.02 0.59 -4.93
CA ASP A 51 -4.15 -0.52 -5.32
C ASP A 51 -4.34 -0.92 -6.78
N VAL A 52 -5.57 -0.83 -7.31
CA VAL A 52 -5.81 -0.90 -8.77
C VAL A 52 -5.07 0.23 -9.48
N PHE A 53 -5.20 1.47 -8.99
CA PHE A 53 -4.51 2.62 -9.56
C PHE A 53 -3.00 2.44 -9.57
N LEU A 54 -2.38 2.02 -8.47
CA LEU A 54 -0.94 1.78 -8.39
C LEU A 54 -0.48 0.67 -9.32
N SER A 55 -1.25 -0.42 -9.43
CA SER A 55 -0.95 -1.52 -10.35
C SER A 55 -0.98 -1.05 -11.82
N LEU A 56 -1.98 -0.24 -12.19
CA LEU A 56 -2.07 0.36 -13.52
C LEU A 56 -0.96 1.39 -13.78
N LEU A 57 -0.62 2.20 -12.77
CA LEU A 57 0.45 3.18 -12.86
C LEU A 57 1.80 2.51 -13.08
N HIS A 58 2.09 1.45 -12.32
CA HIS A 58 3.32 0.68 -12.48
C HIS A 58 3.41 0.02 -13.86
N LEU A 59 2.30 -0.55 -14.36
CA LEU A 59 2.23 -1.10 -15.71
C LEU A 59 2.45 -0.03 -16.80
N ALA A 60 1.87 1.16 -16.61
CA ALA A 60 1.97 2.24 -17.59
C ALA A 60 3.35 2.90 -17.63
N LEU A 61 4.04 2.97 -16.48
CA LEU A 61 5.28 3.73 -16.32
C LEU A 61 6.55 2.88 -16.33
N GLN A 62 6.43 1.55 -16.19
CA GLN A 62 7.53 0.58 -16.20
C GLN A 62 8.78 1.10 -15.45
N PRO A 63 8.62 1.42 -14.15
CA PRO A 63 9.65 2.09 -13.37
C PRO A 63 10.85 1.16 -13.15
N ALA A 64 12.04 1.73 -13.12
CA ALA A 64 13.28 1.03 -12.82
C ALA A 64 14.07 1.78 -11.75
N ALA A 65 14.71 1.01 -10.88
CA ALA A 65 15.69 1.50 -9.91
C ALA A 65 17.07 0.98 -10.30
N VAL A 66 18.08 1.83 -10.16
CA VAL A 66 19.46 1.45 -10.43
C VAL A 66 20.34 1.96 -9.30
N ILE A 67 21.14 1.06 -8.73
CA ILE A 67 22.23 1.38 -7.81
C ILE A 67 23.55 0.97 -8.45
N THR A 68 24.50 1.91 -8.51
CA THR A 68 25.88 1.68 -8.94
C THR A 68 26.84 2.39 -8.01
N GLY A 69 27.64 1.63 -7.27
CA GLY A 69 28.53 2.18 -6.24
C GLY A 69 27.73 2.98 -5.22
N THR A 70 28.02 4.28 -5.11
CA THR A 70 27.33 5.20 -4.21
C THR A 70 26.21 6.01 -4.84
N THR A 71 25.85 5.70 -6.09
CA THR A 71 24.84 6.44 -6.84
C THR A 71 23.57 5.60 -6.93
N PHE A 72 22.45 6.18 -6.52
CA PHE A 72 21.12 5.60 -6.67
C PHE A 72 20.28 6.48 -7.58
N GLY A 73 19.42 5.88 -8.38
CA GLY A 73 18.37 6.62 -9.05
C GLY A 73 17.22 5.76 -9.51
N VAL A 74 16.17 6.47 -9.89
CA VAL A 74 14.91 5.90 -10.38
C VAL A 74 14.57 6.58 -11.69
N VAL A 75 14.00 5.82 -12.61
CA VAL A 75 13.50 6.33 -13.89
C VAL A 75 12.21 5.60 -14.24
N THR A 76 11.36 6.25 -15.03
CA THR A 76 10.19 5.61 -15.65
C THR A 76 10.54 5.25 -17.08
N ASP A 77 10.43 3.97 -17.43
CA ASP A 77 10.72 3.51 -18.78
C ASP A 77 9.52 3.72 -19.71
N THR A 78 9.36 4.95 -20.19
CA THR A 78 8.29 5.29 -21.14
C THR A 78 8.85 6.03 -22.35
N LYS A 79 8.02 6.21 -23.39
CA LYS A 79 8.36 7.06 -24.55
C LYS A 79 8.51 8.53 -24.18
N TYR A 80 7.95 8.95 -23.05
CA TYR A 80 7.97 10.33 -22.57
C TYR A 80 8.90 10.39 -21.35
N GLU A 81 10.19 10.56 -21.62
CA GLU A 81 11.21 10.72 -20.58
C GLU A 81 11.02 12.10 -19.90
N ASP A 82 10.39 12.11 -18.72
CA ASP A 82 10.16 13.33 -17.93
C ASP A 82 10.37 13.06 -16.44
N ARG A 83 11.29 13.82 -15.83
CA ARG A 83 11.59 13.70 -14.39
C ARG A 83 10.36 13.94 -13.52
N LYS A 84 9.41 14.78 -13.96
CA LYS A 84 8.15 15.01 -13.24
C LYS A 84 7.32 13.73 -13.15
N LEU A 85 7.31 12.92 -14.20
CA LEU A 85 6.55 11.68 -14.25
C LEU A 85 7.13 10.66 -13.26
N THR A 86 8.45 10.54 -13.22
CA THR A 86 9.16 9.70 -12.24
C THR A 86 8.92 10.20 -10.81
N SER A 87 8.98 11.51 -10.56
CA SER A 87 8.67 12.09 -9.24
C SER A 87 7.21 11.85 -8.82
N ILE A 88 6.24 11.94 -9.74
CA ILE A 88 4.83 11.62 -9.47
C ILE A 88 4.70 10.14 -9.10
N TYR A 89 5.33 9.25 -9.87
CA TYR A 89 5.32 7.82 -9.59
C TYR A 89 5.82 7.53 -8.17
N CYS A 90 7.00 8.05 -7.81
CA CYS A 90 7.56 7.86 -6.46
C CYS A 90 6.64 8.42 -5.37
N ALA A 91 6.03 9.60 -5.60
CA ALA A 91 5.13 10.22 -4.65
C ALA A 91 3.82 9.43 -4.43
N CYS A 92 3.30 8.72 -5.44
CA CYS A 92 2.09 7.91 -5.30
C CYS A 92 2.23 6.81 -4.21
N PHE A 93 3.45 6.34 -3.94
CA PHE A 93 3.67 5.29 -2.92
C PHE A 93 3.60 5.79 -1.47
N THR A 94 3.49 7.10 -1.23
CA THR A 94 3.24 7.62 0.12
C THR A 94 1.78 7.54 0.53
N VAL A 95 0.85 7.56 -0.42
CA VAL A 95 -0.59 7.54 -0.12
C VAL A 95 -1.02 6.27 0.67
N PRO A 96 -0.53 5.05 0.36
CA PRO A 96 -0.78 3.88 1.20
C PRO A 96 -0.30 4.05 2.64
N PHE A 97 0.76 4.82 2.89
CA PHE A 97 1.30 5.06 4.24
C PHE A 97 0.34 5.88 5.09
N ALA A 98 -0.16 6.98 4.51
CA ALA A 98 -1.21 7.79 5.09
C ALA A 98 -2.50 7.00 5.31
N LEU A 99 -2.95 6.24 4.30
CA LEU A 99 -4.18 5.44 4.40
C LEU A 99 -4.08 4.37 5.50
N MET A 100 -2.92 3.74 5.65
CA MET A 100 -2.65 2.80 6.76
C MET A 100 -2.82 3.48 8.12
N ASN A 101 -2.25 4.67 8.32
CA ASN A 101 -2.41 5.42 9.57
C ASN A 101 -3.88 5.80 9.83
N ILE A 102 -4.61 6.23 8.80
CA ILE A 102 -6.05 6.52 8.90
C ILE A 102 -6.84 5.26 9.32
N HIS A 103 -6.49 4.09 8.80
CA HIS A 103 -7.08 2.82 9.22
C HIS A 103 -6.83 2.53 10.70
N PHE A 104 -5.59 2.71 11.18
CA PHE A 104 -5.28 2.52 12.60
C PHE A 104 -5.99 3.54 13.50
N ILE A 105 -6.12 4.80 13.07
CA ILE A 105 -6.92 5.82 13.79
C ILE A 105 -8.37 5.36 13.88
N TYR A 106 -8.96 4.92 12.76
CA TYR A 106 -10.31 4.39 12.71
C TYR A 106 -10.47 3.21 13.68
N ARG A 107 -9.55 2.24 13.64
CA ARG A 107 -9.57 1.07 14.52
C ARG A 107 -9.52 1.49 15.98
N PHE A 108 -8.58 2.35 16.34
CA PHE A 108 -8.41 2.87 17.69
C PHE A 108 -9.69 3.56 18.18
N TRP A 109 -10.25 4.48 17.40
CA TRP A 109 -11.50 5.17 17.76
C TRP A 109 -12.69 4.21 17.86
N SER A 110 -12.76 3.18 17.02
CA SER A 110 -13.88 2.23 17.05
C SER A 110 -13.96 1.43 18.35
N VAL A 111 -12.85 1.33 19.08
CA VAL A 111 -12.76 0.66 20.39
C VAL A 111 -12.79 1.68 21.53
N ARG A 112 -11.97 2.73 21.45
CA ARG A 112 -11.75 3.68 22.55
C ARG A 112 -12.79 4.81 22.61
N SER A 113 -13.23 5.30 21.45
CA SER A 113 -14.09 6.48 21.31
C SER A 113 -15.09 6.31 20.17
N PRO A 114 -16.05 5.35 20.27
CA PRO A 114 -16.90 4.98 19.13
C PRO A 114 -17.75 6.13 18.56
N HIS A 115 -18.06 7.14 19.38
CA HIS A 115 -18.78 8.34 18.96
C HIS A 115 -18.03 9.13 17.86
N LEU A 116 -16.69 9.06 17.81
CA LEU A 116 -15.89 9.73 16.78
C LEU A 116 -15.98 9.04 15.42
N ILE A 117 -16.39 7.76 15.36
CA ILE A 117 -16.51 7.03 14.08
C ILE A 117 -17.58 7.63 13.17
N ALA A 118 -18.59 8.31 13.74
CA ALA A 118 -19.59 9.04 12.97
C ALA A 118 -18.97 10.15 12.10
N LEU A 119 -17.79 10.68 12.46
CA LEU A 119 -17.07 11.66 11.65
C LEU A 119 -16.68 11.09 10.28
N PHE A 120 -16.37 9.79 10.17
CA PHE A 120 -16.07 9.14 8.89
C PHE A 120 -17.28 9.04 7.94
N SER A 121 -18.48 9.40 8.40
CA SER A 121 -19.66 9.58 7.55
C SER A 121 -19.85 11.04 7.10
N SER A 122 -19.12 12.00 7.69
CA SER A 122 -19.23 13.43 7.38
C SER A 122 -18.35 13.78 6.17
N PRO A 123 -18.92 14.30 5.07
CA PRO A 123 -18.12 14.70 3.90
C PRO A 123 -17.03 15.73 4.23
N LYS A 124 -17.30 16.65 5.16
CA LYS A 124 -16.34 17.67 5.59
C LYS A 124 -15.12 17.04 6.30
N PHE A 125 -15.38 16.06 7.17
CA PHE A 125 -14.29 15.36 7.87
C PHE A 125 -13.53 14.44 6.92
N VAL A 126 -14.23 13.75 6.00
CA VAL A 126 -13.58 12.94 4.96
C VAL A 126 -12.68 13.79 4.06
N ALA A 127 -13.13 15.00 3.68
CA ALA A 127 -12.29 15.95 2.94
C ALA A 127 -11.06 16.38 3.78
N LEU A 128 -11.27 16.72 5.05
CA LEU A 128 -10.18 17.12 5.95
C LEU A 128 -9.13 16.01 6.13
N ILE A 129 -9.55 14.78 6.42
CA ILE A 129 -8.61 13.67 6.65
C ILE A 129 -7.92 13.24 5.34
N SER A 130 -8.57 13.44 4.19
CA SER A 130 -7.95 13.20 2.87
C SER A 130 -6.87 14.24 2.52
N MET A 131 -6.81 15.38 3.21
CA MET A 131 -5.70 16.32 3.02
C MET A 131 -4.36 15.75 3.48
N TRP A 132 -4.36 14.79 4.41
CA TRP A 132 -3.13 14.15 4.88
C TRP A 132 -2.40 13.37 3.78
N PRO A 133 -3.00 12.37 3.09
CA PRO A 133 -2.31 11.68 1.99
C PRO A 133 -1.93 12.62 0.84
N ILE A 134 -2.72 13.66 0.58
CA ILE A 134 -2.40 14.67 -0.44
C ILE A 134 -1.14 15.46 -0.02
N ALA A 135 -1.04 15.87 1.24
CA ALA A 135 0.13 16.58 1.74
C ALA A 135 1.38 15.72 1.69
N GLU A 136 1.31 14.44 2.09
CA GLU A 136 2.44 13.51 1.98
C GLU A 136 2.87 13.31 0.52
N PHE A 137 1.92 13.13 -0.40
CA PHE A 137 2.20 13.07 -1.84
C PHE A 137 2.93 14.33 -2.33
N VAL A 138 2.41 15.51 -1.99
CA VAL A 138 3.01 16.78 -2.43
C VAL A 138 4.41 16.96 -1.86
N VAL A 139 4.61 16.72 -0.57
CA VAL A 139 5.93 16.83 0.06
C VAL A 139 6.92 15.89 -0.61
N TRP A 140 6.53 14.65 -0.85
CA TRP A 140 7.40 13.66 -1.50
C TRP A 140 7.74 14.05 -2.94
N TYR A 141 6.75 14.48 -3.72
CA TYR A 141 6.96 14.97 -5.08
C TYR A 141 7.94 16.15 -5.08
N LEU A 142 7.79 17.11 -4.17
CA LEU A 142 8.67 18.26 -4.07
C LEU A 142 10.10 17.85 -3.69
N LEU A 143 10.27 16.90 -2.77
CA LEU A 143 11.58 16.34 -2.44
C LEU A 143 12.22 15.67 -3.67
N CYS A 144 11.49 14.79 -4.35
CA CYS A 144 11.98 14.12 -5.55
C CYS A 144 12.35 15.11 -6.67
N PHE A 145 11.52 16.12 -6.91
CA PHE A 145 11.71 17.01 -8.05
C PHE A 145 12.69 18.16 -7.80
N TYR A 146 12.74 18.71 -6.58
CA TYR A 146 13.56 19.88 -6.26
C TYR A 146 14.80 19.59 -5.40
N ALA A 147 14.78 18.55 -4.56
CA ALA A 147 15.91 18.24 -3.69
C ALA A 147 16.90 17.26 -4.34
N LEU A 148 16.39 16.32 -5.15
CA LEU A 148 17.22 15.37 -5.88
C LEU A 148 17.78 15.97 -7.17
N THR A 149 18.73 15.26 -7.77
CA THR A 149 19.34 15.64 -9.04
C THR A 149 18.79 14.76 -10.17
N GLY A 150 19.35 14.82 -11.37
CA GLY A 150 18.92 14.00 -12.49
C GLY A 150 18.84 14.72 -13.83
N ASP A 151 19.47 15.89 -13.95
CA ASP A 151 19.58 16.54 -15.26
C ASP A 151 20.47 15.68 -16.19
N VAL A 152 20.20 15.76 -17.50
CA VAL A 152 20.76 14.87 -18.53
C VAL A 152 22.30 14.83 -18.52
N ASP A 153 22.93 15.96 -18.24
CA ASP A 153 24.39 16.14 -18.30
C ASP A 153 25.12 15.84 -16.98
N GLU A 154 24.39 15.62 -15.88
CA GLU A 154 25.00 15.34 -14.59
C GLU A 154 25.72 13.98 -14.59
N VAL A 155 26.83 13.91 -13.84
CA VAL A 155 27.66 12.69 -13.79
C VAL A 155 26.88 11.52 -13.20
N GLY A 156 26.10 11.76 -12.14
CA GLY A 156 25.24 10.74 -11.55
C GLY A 156 24.25 10.15 -12.56
N THR A 157 23.59 11.00 -13.36
CA THR A 157 22.65 10.56 -14.40
C THR A 157 23.35 9.71 -15.46
N ARG A 158 24.54 10.11 -15.92
CA ARG A 158 25.32 9.34 -16.89
C ARG A 158 25.71 7.96 -16.36
N ILE A 159 26.19 7.87 -15.11
CA ILE A 159 26.56 6.59 -14.48
C ILE A 159 25.37 5.63 -14.49
N LEU A 160 24.19 6.11 -14.07
CA LEU A 160 22.99 5.28 -14.00
C LEU A 160 22.45 4.94 -15.39
N ARG A 161 22.52 5.87 -16.35
CA ARG A 161 22.17 5.62 -17.75
C ARG A 161 23.02 4.53 -18.37
N ASP A 162 24.33 4.58 -18.16
CA ASP A 162 25.28 3.58 -18.69
C ASP A 162 25.01 2.21 -18.06
N GLU A 163 24.77 2.16 -16.74
CA GLU A 163 24.42 0.91 -16.06
C GLU A 163 23.06 0.37 -16.52
N TYR A 164 22.07 1.23 -16.68
CA TYR A 164 20.76 0.85 -17.19
C TYR A 164 20.86 0.30 -18.62
N ALA A 165 21.63 0.95 -19.49
CA ALA A 165 21.90 0.46 -20.83
C ALA A 165 22.63 -0.89 -20.82
N ARG A 166 23.55 -1.10 -19.89
CA ARG A 166 24.25 -2.37 -19.71
C ARG A 166 23.30 -3.48 -19.24
N ARG A 167 22.36 -3.19 -18.35
CA ARG A 167 21.41 -4.18 -17.78
C ARG A 167 20.25 -4.51 -18.73
N TYR A 168 19.68 -3.49 -19.36
CA TYR A 168 18.41 -3.59 -20.09
C TYR A 168 18.56 -3.43 -21.60
N GLY A 169 19.78 -3.14 -22.11
CA GLY A 169 20.03 -2.98 -23.54
C GLY A 169 19.37 -1.73 -24.16
N LYS A 170 18.99 -0.77 -23.31
CA LYS A 170 18.21 0.42 -23.69
C LYS A 170 18.76 1.67 -23.01
N VAL A 171 18.79 2.78 -23.74
CA VAL A 171 19.26 4.08 -23.22
C VAL A 171 18.07 4.97 -22.93
N LEU A 172 18.00 5.50 -21.71
CA LEU A 172 17.05 6.54 -21.29
C LEU A 172 17.83 7.82 -20.98
N ASN A 173 17.60 8.87 -21.77
CA ASN A 173 18.39 10.10 -21.69
C ASN A 173 17.95 10.99 -20.53
N ASP A 174 16.65 11.19 -20.37
CA ASP A 174 16.05 12.02 -19.33
C ASP A 174 15.11 11.19 -18.45
N GLY A 175 14.40 11.83 -17.52
CA GLY A 175 13.42 11.17 -16.65
C GLY A 175 13.99 10.67 -15.33
N TRP A 176 15.28 10.82 -15.10
CA TRP A 176 15.96 10.31 -13.91
C TRP A 176 15.73 11.22 -12.71
N ILE A 177 15.53 10.59 -11.54
CA ILE A 177 15.81 11.20 -10.25
C ILE A 177 17.04 10.51 -9.66
N VAL A 178 18.01 11.29 -9.21
CA VAL A 178 19.35 10.78 -8.87
C VAL A 178 19.80 11.28 -7.51
N MET A 179 20.42 10.36 -6.77
CA MET A 179 21.11 10.58 -5.50
C MET A 179 22.58 10.20 -5.68
N ASN A 180 23.38 11.17 -6.11
CA ASN A 180 24.83 11.04 -6.21
C ASN A 180 25.52 11.79 -5.05
N TYR A 181 25.66 11.13 -3.89
CA TYR A 181 26.04 11.81 -2.64
C TYR A 181 27.47 12.37 -2.61
N TRP A 182 28.37 11.88 -3.47
CA TRP A 182 29.81 12.07 -3.33
C TRP A 182 30.48 12.71 -4.56
N GLU A 183 29.72 13.20 -5.54
CA GLU A 183 30.25 13.72 -6.82
C GLU A 183 31.34 14.78 -6.66
N HIS A 184 31.11 15.72 -5.75
CA HIS A 184 32.02 16.82 -5.43
C HIS A 184 32.38 16.80 -3.94
N GLY A 185 32.45 15.61 -3.35
CA GLY A 185 32.40 15.42 -1.89
C GLY A 185 30.97 15.28 -1.39
N PHE A 186 30.81 15.22 -0.07
CA PHE A 186 29.51 15.02 0.59
C PHE A 186 28.51 16.11 0.22
N SER A 187 27.33 15.71 -0.25
CA SER A 187 26.22 16.61 -0.60
C SER A 187 25.21 16.74 0.56
N PRO A 188 25.21 17.86 1.31
CA PRO A 188 24.26 18.05 2.41
C PRO A 188 22.81 18.08 1.93
N ARG A 189 22.57 18.57 0.71
CA ARG A 189 21.23 18.61 0.09
C ARG A 189 20.64 17.20 -0.06
N LEU A 190 21.39 16.30 -0.69
CA LEU A 190 20.94 14.93 -0.92
C LEU A 190 20.83 14.14 0.38
N PHE A 191 21.75 14.36 1.32
CA PHE A 191 21.66 13.78 2.65
C PHE A 191 20.42 14.27 3.42
N SER A 192 20.09 15.56 3.33
CA SER A 192 18.89 16.11 3.97
C SER A 192 17.61 15.56 3.34
N ALA A 193 17.60 15.34 2.02
CA ALA A 193 16.49 14.69 1.32
C ALA A 193 16.33 13.22 1.76
N MET A 194 17.43 12.47 1.85
CA MET A 194 17.44 11.10 2.41
C MET A 194 16.84 11.07 3.81
N LEU A 195 17.32 11.92 4.72
CA LEU A 195 16.79 12.00 6.08
C LEU A 195 15.30 12.37 6.11
N ALA A 196 14.85 13.25 5.22
CA ALA A 196 13.45 13.60 5.13
C ALA A 196 12.57 12.40 4.71
N PHE A 197 13.01 11.62 3.72
CA PHE A 197 12.32 10.38 3.32
C PHE A 197 12.26 9.38 4.48
N ASP A 198 13.38 9.16 5.17
CA ASP A 198 13.46 8.27 6.32
C ASP A 198 12.54 8.72 7.45
N VAL A 199 12.53 10.02 7.78
CA VAL A 199 11.66 10.57 8.83
C VAL A 199 10.18 10.36 8.48
N ILE A 200 9.77 10.59 7.24
CA ILE A 200 8.38 10.35 6.80
C ILE A 200 8.01 8.88 7.02
N ILE A 201 8.88 7.96 6.60
CA ILE A 201 8.69 6.51 6.73
C ILE A 201 8.60 6.09 8.20
N PHE A 202 9.59 6.47 9.01
CA PHE A 202 9.65 6.07 10.42
C PHE A 202 8.53 6.72 11.24
N ALA A 203 8.16 7.97 10.96
CA ALA A 203 7.04 8.63 11.63
C ALA A 203 5.72 7.92 11.32
N SER A 204 5.46 7.61 10.03
CA SER A 204 4.29 6.85 9.61
C SER A 204 4.22 5.48 10.30
N PHE A 205 5.32 4.74 10.32
CA PHE A 205 5.35 3.40 10.91
C PHE A 205 5.21 3.43 12.44
N THR A 206 5.86 4.40 13.10
CA THR A 206 5.74 4.61 14.56
C THR A 206 4.31 4.98 14.95
N GLY A 207 3.65 5.82 14.15
CA GLY A 207 2.23 6.18 14.33
C GLY A 207 1.32 4.95 14.27
N ALA A 208 1.49 4.15 13.21
CA ALA A 208 0.74 2.90 13.02
C ALA A 208 0.95 1.90 14.17
N ILE A 209 2.21 1.65 14.57
CA ILE A 209 2.52 0.77 15.70
C ILE A 209 1.90 1.28 17.00
N SER A 210 2.05 2.57 17.29
CA SER A 210 1.53 3.17 18.53
C SER A 210 0.02 3.03 18.61
N LEU A 211 -0.69 3.37 17.54
CA LEU A 211 -2.14 3.21 17.45
C LEU A 211 -2.54 1.73 17.50
N GLY A 212 -1.76 0.84 16.89
CA GLY A 212 -1.97 -0.59 16.95
C GLY A 212 -1.88 -1.15 18.37
N ILE A 213 -0.83 -0.79 19.11
CA ILE A 213 -0.62 -1.16 20.51
C ILE A 213 -1.75 -0.64 21.38
N LEU A 214 -2.13 0.64 21.23
CA LEU A 214 -3.23 1.24 21.97
C LEU A 214 -4.57 0.56 21.66
N THR A 215 -4.82 0.23 20.40
CA THR A 215 -6.02 -0.50 19.98
C THR A 215 -6.07 -1.87 20.65
N PHE A 216 -4.96 -2.63 20.60
CA PHE A 216 -4.87 -3.93 21.23
C PHE A 216 -5.10 -3.86 22.75
N TYR A 217 -4.47 -2.89 23.42
CA TYR A 217 -4.67 -2.64 24.85
C TYR A 217 -6.14 -2.42 25.19
N HIS A 218 -6.84 -1.55 24.45
CA HIS A 218 -8.25 -1.26 24.70
C HIS A 218 -9.17 -2.42 24.35
N ILE A 219 -8.87 -3.21 23.32
CA ILE A 219 -9.63 -4.45 23.02
C ILE A 219 -9.52 -5.42 24.20
N ARG A 220 -8.34 -5.58 24.81
CA ARG A 220 -8.14 -6.48 25.95
C ARG A 220 -8.82 -6.00 27.23
N LYS A 221 -8.84 -4.69 27.48
CA LYS A 221 -9.43 -4.10 28.70
C LYS A 221 -10.95 -3.95 28.65
N SER A 222 -11.56 -4.10 27.49
CA SER A 222 -13.00 -3.82 27.34
C SER A 222 -13.87 -4.96 27.86
N GLU A 223 -14.32 -4.84 29.11
CA GLU A 223 -15.22 -5.80 29.78
C GLU A 223 -16.71 -5.60 29.42
N LYS A 224 -17.07 -4.42 28.87
CA LYS A 224 -18.48 -4.01 28.64
C LYS A 224 -19.00 -4.29 27.22
N ILE A 225 -18.26 -5.03 26.39
CA ILE A 225 -18.65 -5.31 24.99
C ILE A 225 -19.16 -6.75 24.88
N SER A 226 -20.18 -6.97 24.05
CA SER A 226 -20.68 -8.34 23.78
C SER A 226 -19.59 -9.21 23.17
N THR A 227 -19.65 -10.52 23.43
CA THR A 227 -18.68 -11.51 22.89
C THR A 227 -18.56 -11.44 21.36
N GLN A 228 -19.69 -11.22 20.67
CA GLN A 228 -19.73 -11.06 19.22
C GLN A 228 -19.03 -9.79 18.74
N ALA A 229 -19.27 -8.65 19.39
CA ALA A 229 -18.63 -7.39 19.02
C ALA A 229 -17.13 -7.41 19.35
N HIS A 230 -16.73 -8.07 20.44
CA HIS A 230 -15.32 -8.30 20.77
C HIS A 230 -14.60 -9.13 19.70
N ALA A 231 -15.21 -10.24 19.28
CA ALA A 231 -14.68 -11.09 18.21
C ALA A 231 -14.57 -10.34 16.86
N LEU A 232 -15.54 -9.49 16.55
CA LEU A 232 -15.49 -8.63 15.35
C LEU A 232 -14.32 -7.64 15.43
N GLN A 233 -14.17 -6.91 16.53
CA GLN A 233 -13.08 -5.94 16.70
C GLN A 233 -11.70 -6.61 16.62
N ARG A 234 -11.54 -7.79 17.23
CA ARG A 234 -10.30 -8.57 17.14
C ARG A 234 -10.00 -9.01 15.71
N THR A 235 -11.01 -9.48 14.98
CA THR A 235 -10.84 -9.90 13.57
C THR A 235 -10.43 -8.73 12.69
N LEU A 236 -11.10 -7.58 12.81
CA LEU A 236 -10.79 -6.37 12.04
C LEU A 236 -9.42 -5.81 12.41
N PHE A 237 -9.02 -5.89 13.69
CA PHE A 237 -7.69 -5.48 14.12
C PHE A 237 -6.59 -6.38 13.53
N ILE A 238 -6.75 -7.70 13.61
CA ILE A 238 -5.81 -8.66 12.98
C ILE A 238 -5.72 -8.42 11.47
N ALA A 239 -6.85 -8.13 10.81
CA ALA A 239 -6.86 -7.82 9.39
C ALA A 239 -6.00 -6.58 9.08
N VAL A 240 -6.16 -5.47 9.82
CA VAL A 240 -5.33 -4.26 9.62
C VAL A 240 -3.84 -4.53 9.91
N CYS A 241 -3.51 -5.29 10.96
CA CYS A 241 -2.12 -5.64 11.25
C CYS A 241 -1.50 -6.49 10.14
N ALA A 242 -2.23 -7.49 9.63
CA ALA A 242 -1.76 -8.35 8.54
C ALA A 242 -1.65 -7.55 7.23
N GLN A 243 -2.61 -6.67 6.97
CA GLN A 243 -2.58 -5.75 5.84
C GLN A 243 -1.33 -4.86 5.91
N THR A 244 -1.03 -4.27 7.06
CA THR A 244 0.17 -3.43 7.30
C THR A 244 1.48 -4.18 7.12
N PHE A 245 1.50 -5.47 7.41
CA PHE A 245 2.70 -6.30 7.25
C PHE A 245 3.11 -6.45 5.78
N VAL A 246 2.15 -6.44 4.83
CA VAL A 246 2.44 -6.54 3.39
C VAL A 246 3.25 -5.35 2.89
N PRO A 247 2.78 -4.10 2.92
CA PRO A 247 3.56 -2.97 2.46
C PRO A 247 4.84 -2.81 3.28
N LEU A 248 4.87 -3.16 4.58
CA LEU A 248 6.11 -3.15 5.36
C LEU A 248 7.23 -3.97 4.69
N VAL A 249 6.93 -5.21 4.33
CA VAL A 249 7.89 -6.13 3.73
C VAL A 249 8.14 -5.80 2.26
N PHE A 250 7.11 -5.43 1.50
CA PHE A 250 7.20 -5.28 0.05
C PHE A 250 7.58 -3.88 -0.42
N VAL A 251 7.40 -2.86 0.43
CA VAL A 251 7.61 -1.45 0.07
C VAL A 251 8.55 -0.77 1.06
N TYR A 252 8.21 -0.72 2.34
CA TYR A 252 8.95 0.10 3.33
C TYR A 252 10.40 -0.37 3.51
N VAL A 253 10.61 -1.65 3.81
CA VAL A 253 11.95 -2.20 4.04
C VAL A 253 12.82 -2.07 2.77
N PRO A 254 12.35 -2.51 1.58
CA PRO A 254 13.10 -2.31 0.35
C PRO A 254 13.41 -0.84 0.06
N TYR A 255 12.46 0.07 0.26
CA TYR A 255 12.64 1.50 0.03
C TYR A 255 13.73 2.10 0.93
N TYR A 256 13.69 1.79 2.23
CA TYR A 256 14.72 2.19 3.18
C TYR A 256 16.10 1.67 2.77
N CYS A 257 16.17 0.39 2.36
CA CYS A 257 17.40 -0.22 1.91
C CYS A 257 17.99 0.46 0.66
N VAL A 258 17.21 0.68 -0.40
CA VAL A 258 17.76 1.24 -1.66
C VAL A 258 18.34 2.64 -1.48
N ILE A 259 17.71 3.48 -0.66
CA ILE A 259 18.18 4.84 -0.40
C ILE A 259 19.45 4.84 0.46
N ASN A 260 19.46 4.04 1.53
CA ASN A 260 20.54 4.06 2.51
C ASN A 260 21.75 3.24 2.04
N PHE A 261 21.55 2.13 1.33
CA PHE A 261 22.65 1.27 0.87
C PHE A 261 23.55 2.00 -0.12
N ALA A 262 22.99 2.83 -1.01
CA ALA A 262 23.78 3.67 -1.90
C ALA A 262 24.60 4.70 -1.12
N PHE A 263 24.03 5.33 -0.08
CA PHE A 263 24.76 6.27 0.77
C PHE A 263 25.96 5.62 1.48
N PHE A 264 25.76 4.45 2.07
CA PHE A 264 26.78 3.71 2.82
C PHE A 264 27.69 2.83 1.95
N ASN A 265 27.52 2.84 0.63
CA ASN A 265 28.24 1.99 -0.32
C ASN A 265 28.15 0.49 0.03
N ILE A 266 26.97 0.02 0.42
CA ILE A 266 26.74 -1.38 0.78
C ILE A 266 26.52 -2.19 -0.50
N PRO A 267 27.35 -3.21 -0.80
CA PRO A 267 27.39 -3.88 -2.11
C PRO A 267 26.30 -4.95 -2.28
N PHE A 268 25.03 -4.63 -2.01
CA PHE A 268 23.89 -5.51 -2.30
C PHE A 268 23.36 -5.27 -3.71
N THR A 269 23.96 -5.95 -4.69
CA THR A 269 23.72 -5.72 -6.13
C THR A 269 22.35 -6.13 -6.65
N PHE A 270 21.47 -6.71 -5.83
CA PHE A 270 20.12 -7.15 -6.24
C PHE A 270 18.99 -6.34 -5.59
N VAL A 271 19.32 -5.40 -4.70
CA VAL A 271 18.34 -4.73 -3.83
C VAL A 271 17.42 -3.77 -4.60
N ASP A 272 17.96 -3.08 -5.59
CA ASP A 272 17.26 -2.17 -6.50
C ASP A 272 16.26 -2.91 -7.39
N ASP A 273 16.71 -3.99 -8.03
CA ASP A 273 15.83 -4.82 -8.85
C ASP A 273 14.77 -5.54 -7.99
N ALA A 274 15.13 -6.02 -6.79
CA ALA A 274 14.18 -6.62 -5.87
C ALA A 274 13.13 -5.61 -5.40
N TRP A 275 13.53 -4.37 -5.10
CA TRP A 275 12.62 -3.31 -4.66
C TRP A 275 11.51 -3.04 -5.70
N MET A 276 11.87 -2.86 -6.98
CA MET A 276 10.86 -2.59 -8.02
C MET A 276 9.87 -3.74 -8.16
N ARG A 277 10.36 -4.99 -8.13
CA ARG A 277 9.50 -6.19 -8.22
C ARG A 277 8.61 -6.36 -6.99
N MET A 278 9.14 -6.18 -5.79
CA MET A 278 8.35 -6.27 -4.56
C MET A 278 7.25 -5.19 -4.53
N THR A 279 7.59 -3.98 -4.97
CA THR A 279 6.65 -2.87 -5.12
C THR A 279 5.54 -3.17 -6.13
N ALA A 280 5.83 -3.90 -7.21
CA ALA A 280 4.80 -4.36 -8.15
C ALA A 280 3.86 -5.42 -7.55
N CYS A 281 4.37 -6.25 -6.65
CA CYS A 281 3.65 -7.40 -6.09
C CYS A 281 2.73 -7.06 -4.91
N PHE A 282 3.04 -6.02 -4.13
CA PHE A 282 2.32 -5.72 -2.89
C PHE A 282 0.80 -5.57 -3.06
N PRO A 283 0.25 -4.92 -4.11
CA PRO A 283 -1.20 -4.70 -4.24
C PRO A 283 -1.99 -6.02 -4.33
N ALA A 284 -1.44 -7.02 -5.03
CA ALA A 284 -2.06 -8.32 -5.16
C ALA A 284 -2.13 -9.05 -3.81
N TRP A 285 -1.03 -9.01 -3.05
CA TRP A 285 -0.95 -9.62 -1.72
C TRP A 285 -1.86 -8.93 -0.71
N ASP A 286 -1.96 -7.60 -0.78
CA ASP A 286 -2.85 -6.83 0.10
C ASP A 286 -4.31 -7.29 -0.05
N ALA A 287 -4.79 -7.38 -1.28
CA ALA A 287 -6.13 -7.86 -1.58
C ALA A 287 -6.37 -9.30 -1.10
N VAL A 288 -5.42 -10.20 -1.37
CA VAL A 288 -5.50 -11.61 -0.98
C VAL A 288 -5.63 -11.75 0.53
N ILE A 289 -4.81 -11.02 1.31
CA ILE A 289 -4.86 -11.06 2.77
C ILE A 289 -6.21 -10.59 3.29
N ILE A 290 -6.74 -9.47 2.78
CA ILE A 290 -8.03 -8.93 3.23
C ILE A 290 -9.18 -9.89 2.91
N ILE A 291 -9.24 -10.44 1.69
CA ILE A 291 -10.30 -11.39 1.28
C ILE A 291 -10.27 -12.63 2.19
N MET A 292 -9.08 -13.18 2.48
CA MET A 292 -8.95 -14.39 3.28
C MET A 292 -9.26 -14.17 4.77
N LEU A 293 -8.81 -13.06 5.35
CA LEU A 293 -8.96 -12.80 6.79
C LEU A 293 -10.39 -12.40 7.17
N ILE A 294 -11.08 -11.63 6.33
CA ILE A 294 -12.44 -11.19 6.63
C ILE A 294 -13.43 -12.28 6.23
N ARG A 295 -13.99 -12.97 7.24
CA ARG A 295 -14.89 -14.13 7.05
C ARG A 295 -16.03 -13.85 6.07
N ASP A 296 -16.71 -12.72 6.22
CA ASP A 296 -17.84 -12.37 5.35
C ASP A 296 -17.45 -12.26 3.88
N TYR A 297 -16.19 -11.90 3.59
CA TYR A 297 -15.69 -11.74 2.23
C TYR A 297 -15.37 -13.09 1.61
N ARG A 298 -14.57 -13.93 2.29
CA ARG A 298 -14.30 -15.29 1.79
C ARG A 298 -15.57 -16.14 1.70
N ASP A 299 -16.46 -16.09 2.68
CA ASP A 299 -17.67 -16.92 2.70
C ASP A 299 -18.67 -16.42 1.64
N GLY A 300 -18.77 -15.09 1.48
CA GLY A 300 -19.52 -14.45 0.40
C GLY A 300 -19.02 -14.87 -0.97
N LEU A 301 -17.70 -14.81 -1.21
CA LEU A 301 -17.08 -15.24 -2.46
C LEU A 301 -17.33 -16.74 -2.73
N LEU A 302 -17.12 -17.61 -1.75
CA LEU A 302 -17.40 -19.05 -1.86
C LEU A 302 -18.88 -19.33 -2.14
N SER A 303 -19.79 -18.51 -1.61
CA SER A 303 -21.23 -18.65 -1.85
C SER A 303 -21.64 -18.37 -3.30
N MET A 304 -20.85 -17.61 -4.06
CA MET A 304 -21.09 -17.37 -5.49
C MET A 304 -20.84 -18.61 -6.34
N PHE A 305 -19.94 -19.49 -5.90
CA PHE A 305 -19.59 -20.73 -6.60
C PHE A 305 -20.38 -21.94 -6.10
N ARG A 306 -20.99 -21.86 -4.92
CA ARG A 306 -21.89 -22.90 -4.41
C ARG A 306 -23.28 -22.73 -5.03
N LYS A 307 -23.74 -23.72 -5.81
CA LYS A 307 -25.15 -23.80 -6.26
C LYS A 307 -26.06 -23.59 -5.05
N LYS A 308 -26.97 -22.61 -5.11
CA LYS A 308 -27.99 -22.40 -4.07
C LYS A 308 -28.72 -23.73 -3.86
N LYS A 309 -28.54 -24.38 -2.71
CA LYS A 309 -29.47 -25.44 -2.29
C LYS A 309 -30.83 -24.76 -2.14
N ALA A 310 -31.81 -25.21 -2.92
CA ALA A 310 -33.19 -24.80 -2.74
C ALA A 310 -33.56 -25.07 -1.28
N VAL A 311 -33.84 -23.99 -0.53
CA VAL A 311 -34.36 -24.12 0.82
C VAL A 311 -35.78 -24.66 0.64
N SER A 312 -35.96 -25.96 0.90
CA SER A 312 -37.29 -26.53 1.07
C SER A 312 -37.94 -25.80 2.23
N MET A 313 -38.94 -24.97 1.94
CA MET A 313 -39.82 -24.37 2.94
C MET A 313 -40.43 -25.52 3.74
N LYS A 314 -39.93 -25.78 4.96
CA LYS A 314 -40.69 -26.56 5.91
C LYS A 314 -41.81 -25.65 6.40
N GLU A 315 -43.04 -25.98 6.05
CA GLU A 315 -44.24 -25.38 6.62
C GLU A 315 -44.13 -25.41 8.15
N THR A 316 -44.07 -24.22 8.75
CA THR A 316 -44.21 -24.08 10.19
C THR A 316 -45.69 -24.24 10.51
N THR A 317 -46.12 -25.46 10.82
CA THR A 317 -47.48 -25.69 11.38
C THR A 317 -47.55 -25.07 12.77
N TRP A 318 -48.26 -23.95 12.88
CA TRP A 318 -48.67 -23.37 14.15
C TRP A 318 -49.72 -24.28 14.80
N ARG A 319 -49.40 -24.87 15.97
CA ARG A 319 -50.40 -25.53 16.81
C ARG A 319 -51.10 -24.47 17.65
N THR A 320 -52.31 -24.10 17.26
CA THR A 320 -53.23 -23.34 18.10
C THR A 320 -53.68 -24.25 19.23
N VAL A 321 -53.29 -23.95 20.46
CA VAL A 321 -53.86 -24.58 21.65
C VAL A 321 -55.18 -23.85 21.94
N SER A 322 -56.29 -24.46 21.56
CA SER A 322 -57.62 -24.03 21.99
C SER A 322 -57.81 -24.47 23.44
N THR A 323 -57.74 -23.53 24.37
CA THR A 323 -58.29 -23.71 25.71
C THR A 323 -59.81 -23.73 25.61
N VAL A 324 -60.40 -24.89 25.89
CA VAL A 324 -61.84 -25.02 26.11
C VAL A 324 -62.12 -24.62 27.57
N VAL A 325 -63.13 -23.77 27.72
CA VAL A 325 -63.66 -23.16 28.96
C VAL A 325 -64.12 -24.21 29.97
#